data_AF-A0A3D9CRD2-F1
#
_entry.id   AF-A0A3D9CRD2-F1
#
_cell.length_a   1.000
_cell.length_b   1.000
_cell.length_c   1.000
_cell.angle_alpha   90.00
_cell.angle_beta   90.00
_cell.angle_gamma   90.00
#
_symmetry.space_group_name_H-M   'P 1'
#
loop_
_entity.id
_entity.type
_entity.pdbx_description
1 polymer ?
#
loop_
_entity_poly.entity_id
_entity_poly.type
_entity_poly.pdbx_seq_one_letter_code
_entity_poly.pdbx_strand_id
1 'polypeptide(L)'
;MFLRFLKLEIKSFFRGTSLGINLTMKILRFIGIIYFMGCFVGGAFLAFFYIHKEMHQNPLRMVSKFMIVAWIIDLGIKYLWQEIPTQNIKPFLTLNIRKNTLVNYMLAKTFLSAFSWLSSLFFITFSIIALFNGYSISGMLVWLLGVIALLYLNNFINIFFNGRETLAVIIGICCVIIGVLGYYNIVPVLSYSESVFLSFYEKPYFVLVPVFLFVLLWRLCFRYLRKEFYLDQGFEARKTVGKTENIAFLNKYGVIGTFINNDIRMLRRNKVTKGILMGSFMFLFYGLLMFTSSLYKTPAMMMFMGLFVTGGFQFMFGQRVPAFDSSYYPLMMTLNVPYKEYLKAKWWLMNIVTGISVVIALCYVYFGWEVYITFFAAGLYNIGVNSQFTLWSGAFNKAQIDLNAKEKRMGQKGSFNLTAMLLLIPKMLLPMGVFAIARYFSGIAGGVISIAIIGIIGFFLREKIFDIIVKHYKKEKYSTLDAFKNKS
;
A
#
# COMPACT_ATOMS: atom_id res chain seq x y z
N MET A 1 -7.05 25.39 -23.18
CA MET A 1 -5.84 24.55 -22.98
C MET A 1 -6.11 23.35 -22.06
N PHE A 2 -6.81 23.53 -20.94
CA PHE A 2 -7.16 22.45 -20.00
C PHE A 2 -7.89 21.26 -20.66
N LEU A 3 -8.92 21.52 -21.48
CA LEU A 3 -9.62 20.48 -22.26
C LEU A 3 -8.70 19.71 -23.23
N ARG A 4 -7.68 20.37 -23.79
CA ARG A 4 -6.69 19.71 -24.66
C ARG A 4 -5.80 18.76 -23.86
N PHE A 5 -5.39 19.14 -22.65
CA PHE A 5 -4.65 18.23 -21.76
C PHE A 5 -5.49 17.02 -21.33
N LEU A 6 -6.77 17.24 -20.99
CA LEU A 6 -7.69 16.16 -20.65
C LEU A 6 -7.89 15.19 -21.85
N LYS A 7 -8.01 15.73 -23.07
CA LYS A 7 -8.06 14.90 -24.30
C LYS A 7 -6.76 14.13 -24.54
N LEU A 8 -5.59 14.72 -24.29
CA LEU A 8 -4.30 14.03 -24.37
C LEU A 8 -4.18 12.94 -23.31
N GLU A 9 -4.71 13.15 -22.12
CA GLU A 9 -4.73 12.18 -21.04
C GLU A 9 -5.62 10.97 -21.39
N ILE A 10 -6.84 11.22 -21.89
CA ILE A 10 -7.72 10.18 -22.43
C ILE A 10 -6.99 9.41 -23.55
N LYS A 11 -6.38 10.11 -24.50
CA LYS A 11 -5.59 9.46 -25.56
C LYS A 11 -4.41 8.65 -25.02
N SER A 12 -3.70 9.13 -24.01
CA SER A 12 -2.59 8.41 -23.37
C SER A 12 -3.09 7.15 -22.67
N PHE A 13 -4.27 7.21 -22.04
CA PHE A 13 -4.91 6.08 -21.42
C PHE A 13 -5.30 5.01 -22.45
N PHE A 14 -5.77 5.44 -23.63
CA PHE A 14 -6.18 4.56 -24.74
C PHE A 14 -5.09 4.21 -25.75
N ARG A 15 -3.88 4.79 -25.68
CA ARG A 15 -2.78 4.55 -26.64
C ARG A 15 -1.46 4.11 -26.00
N GLY A 16 -1.38 4.06 -24.66
CA GLY A 16 -0.19 3.54 -23.98
C GLY A 16 0.08 2.08 -24.36
N THR A 17 1.34 1.72 -24.52
CA THR A 17 1.87 0.38 -24.85
C THR A 17 1.39 -0.75 -23.93
N SER A 18 0.70 -0.42 -22.85
CA SER A 18 0.18 -1.35 -21.86
C SER A 18 -1.28 -1.80 -22.09
N LEU A 19 -1.93 -1.50 -23.22
CA LEU A 19 -3.35 -1.82 -23.40
C LEU A 19 -3.64 -3.32 -23.35
N GLY A 20 -2.81 -4.17 -23.96
CA GLY A 20 -3.03 -5.61 -23.97
C GLY A 20 -2.81 -6.28 -22.61
N ILE A 21 -1.75 -5.90 -21.88
CA ILE A 21 -1.37 -6.52 -20.59
C ILE A 21 -2.11 -5.88 -19.39
N ASN A 22 -2.54 -4.61 -19.49
CA ASN A 22 -3.26 -3.90 -18.42
C ASN A 22 -4.77 -3.73 -18.68
N LEU A 23 -5.37 -4.34 -19.71
CA LEU A 23 -6.82 -4.24 -19.93
C LEU A 23 -7.59 -4.75 -18.72
N THR A 24 -7.23 -5.95 -18.24
CA THR A 24 -7.81 -6.56 -17.03
C THR A 24 -7.61 -5.68 -15.80
N MET A 25 -6.41 -5.10 -15.62
CA MET A 25 -6.13 -4.18 -14.51
C MET A 25 -6.95 -2.88 -14.59
N LYS A 26 -7.22 -2.37 -15.80
CA LYS A 26 -8.07 -1.20 -16.02
C LYS A 26 -9.53 -1.51 -15.73
N ILE A 27 -10.03 -2.65 -16.20
CA ILE A 27 -11.38 -3.14 -15.92
C ILE A 27 -11.55 -3.32 -14.41
N LEU A 28 -10.60 -3.97 -13.73
CA LEU A 28 -10.66 -4.20 -12.29
C LEU A 28 -10.63 -2.87 -11.50
N ARG A 29 -9.81 -1.90 -11.92
CA ARG A 29 -9.83 -0.54 -11.34
C ARG A 29 -11.18 0.15 -11.55
N PHE A 30 -11.78 0.02 -12.73
CA PHE A 30 -13.08 0.61 -13.05
C PHE A 30 -14.21 -0.02 -12.23
N ILE A 31 -14.26 -1.36 -12.14
CA ILE A 31 -15.18 -2.10 -11.28
C ILE A 31 -14.98 -1.68 -9.82
N GLY A 32 -13.74 -1.56 -9.35
CA GLY A 32 -13.44 -1.10 -8.00
C GLY A 32 -13.98 0.30 -7.71
N ILE A 33 -13.84 1.25 -8.66
CA ILE A 33 -14.41 2.60 -8.52
C ILE A 33 -15.94 2.55 -8.45
N ILE A 34 -16.60 1.77 -9.32
CA ILE A 34 -18.06 1.62 -9.29
C ILE A 34 -18.53 1.00 -7.98
N TYR A 35 -17.82 -0.04 -7.52
CA TYR A 35 -18.11 -0.71 -6.25
C TYR A 35 -18.02 0.27 -5.08
N PHE A 36 -16.92 1.02 -4.96
CA PHE A 36 -16.78 2.02 -3.91
C PHE A 36 -17.81 3.15 -4.03
N MET A 37 -18.14 3.58 -5.24
CA MET A 37 -19.22 4.54 -5.46
C MET A 37 -20.55 4.00 -4.92
N GLY A 38 -20.89 2.74 -5.21
CA GLY A 38 -22.06 2.08 -4.62
C GLY A 38 -22.02 2.03 -3.10
N CYS A 39 -20.87 1.68 -2.50
CA CYS A 39 -20.69 1.66 -1.04
C CYS A 39 -20.87 3.06 -0.42
N PHE A 40 -20.36 4.12 -1.04
CA PHE A 40 -20.52 5.49 -0.51
C PHE A 40 -21.95 6.00 -0.67
N VAL A 41 -22.63 5.72 -1.78
CA VAL A 41 -24.07 6.04 -1.96
C VAL A 41 -24.91 5.29 -0.93
N GLY A 42 -24.74 3.96 -0.86
CA GLY A 42 -25.49 3.10 0.05
C GLY A 42 -25.18 3.41 1.51
N GLY A 43 -23.92 3.70 1.84
CA GLY A 43 -23.49 4.13 3.17
C GLY A 43 -24.13 5.44 3.60
N ALA A 44 -24.29 6.42 2.69
CA ALA A 44 -24.98 7.67 3.00
C ALA A 44 -26.48 7.45 3.25
N PHE A 45 -27.11 6.58 2.48
CA PHE A 45 -28.51 6.20 2.66
C PHE A 45 -28.73 5.50 4.01
N LEU A 46 -27.93 4.47 4.29
CA LEU A 46 -27.97 3.75 5.56
C LEU A 46 -27.69 4.68 6.74
N ALA A 47 -26.66 5.53 6.66
CA ALA A 47 -26.35 6.47 7.73
C ALA A 47 -27.54 7.40 8.03
N PHE A 48 -28.17 7.97 7.00
CA PHE A 48 -29.31 8.87 7.22
C PHE A 48 -30.51 8.14 7.85
N PHE A 49 -30.94 7.01 7.28
CA PHE A 49 -32.12 6.29 7.75
C PHE A 49 -31.91 5.57 9.09
N TYR A 50 -30.72 5.01 9.32
CA TYR A 50 -30.38 4.36 10.58
C TYR A 50 -30.41 5.35 11.74
N ILE A 51 -29.79 6.52 11.55
CA ILE A 51 -29.75 7.56 12.59
C ILE A 51 -31.14 8.14 12.85
N HIS A 52 -31.94 8.32 11.78
CA HIS A 52 -33.27 8.89 11.90
C HIS A 52 -34.29 7.90 12.51
N LYS A 53 -34.28 6.63 12.08
CA LYS A 53 -35.29 5.64 12.45
C LYS A 53 -34.97 4.85 13.70
N GLU A 54 -33.72 4.43 13.91
CA GLU A 54 -33.36 3.58 15.05
C GLU A 54 -32.81 4.38 16.23
N MET A 55 -32.02 5.43 15.96
CA MET A 55 -31.39 6.22 17.02
C MET A 55 -32.23 7.43 17.45
N HIS A 56 -33.30 7.77 16.72
CA HIS A 56 -34.16 8.94 16.94
C HIS A 56 -33.39 10.26 17.15
N GLN A 57 -32.22 10.38 16.51
CA GLN A 57 -31.35 11.56 16.62
C GLN A 57 -31.33 12.32 15.30
N ASN A 58 -30.99 13.62 15.35
CA ASN A 58 -30.82 14.44 14.16
C ASN A 58 -29.64 13.93 13.31
N PRO A 59 -29.87 13.38 12.10
CA PRO A 59 -28.81 12.82 11.27
C PRO A 59 -27.68 13.81 10.98
N LEU A 60 -28.02 15.08 10.75
CA LEU A 60 -27.04 16.14 10.48
C LEU A 60 -26.09 16.37 11.67
N ARG A 61 -26.62 16.35 12.90
CA ARG A 61 -25.84 16.54 14.13
C ARG A 61 -24.87 15.36 14.34
N MET A 62 -25.36 14.15 14.15
CA MET A 62 -24.55 12.93 14.30
C MET A 62 -23.44 12.83 13.25
N VAL A 63 -23.73 13.16 11.99
CA VAL A 63 -22.69 13.23 10.94
C VAL A 63 -21.66 14.32 11.28
N SER A 64 -22.12 15.51 11.68
CA SER A 64 -21.26 16.63 12.10
C SER A 64 -20.30 16.26 13.25
N LYS A 65 -20.75 15.42 14.19
CA LYS A 65 -19.94 14.92 15.30
C LYS A 65 -18.74 14.06 14.86
N PHE A 66 -18.89 13.27 13.80
CA PHE A 66 -17.82 12.42 13.26
C PHE A 66 -17.02 13.05 12.12
N MET A 67 -17.33 14.28 11.72
CA MET A 67 -16.68 14.94 10.58
C MET A 67 -15.17 15.11 10.72
N ILE A 68 -14.66 15.52 11.89
CA ILE A 68 -13.21 15.65 12.10
C ILE A 68 -12.50 14.30 11.91
N VAL A 69 -13.11 13.22 12.42
CA VAL A 69 -12.56 11.87 12.27
C VAL A 69 -12.57 11.45 10.80
N ALA A 70 -13.67 11.69 10.09
CA ALA A 70 -13.77 11.43 8.65
C ALA A 70 -12.74 12.23 7.85
N TRP A 71 -12.50 13.49 8.20
CA TRP A 71 -11.52 14.37 7.55
C TRP A 71 -10.07 13.91 7.77
N ILE A 72 -9.72 13.45 8.98
CA ILE A 72 -8.40 12.89 9.29
C ILE A 72 -8.19 11.56 8.55
N ILE A 73 -9.20 10.69 8.52
CA ILE A 73 -9.14 9.41 7.79
C ILE A 73 -8.97 9.67 6.30
N ASP A 74 -9.72 10.60 5.72
CA ASP A 74 -9.59 11.01 4.31
C ASP A 74 -8.18 11.53 4.00
N LEU A 75 -7.60 12.36 4.87
CA LEU A 75 -6.21 12.81 4.74
C LEU A 75 -5.22 11.64 4.79
N GLY A 76 -5.42 10.69 5.71
CA GLY A 76 -4.61 9.48 5.84
C GLY A 76 -4.66 8.62 4.58
N ILE A 77 -5.87 8.36 4.06
CA ILE A 77 -6.07 7.59 2.82
C ILE A 77 -5.42 8.32 1.64
N LYS A 78 -5.63 9.62 1.48
CA LYS A 78 -4.99 10.43 0.42
C LYS A 78 -3.47 10.41 0.53
N TYR A 79 -2.92 10.52 1.73
CA TYR A 79 -1.49 10.42 1.95
C TYR A 79 -0.93 9.04 1.56
N LEU A 80 -1.63 7.95 1.89
CA LEU A 80 -1.16 6.61 1.56
C LEU A 80 -1.34 6.25 0.08
N TRP A 81 -2.48 6.60 -0.52
CA TRP A 81 -2.92 6.04 -1.81
C TRP A 81 -2.98 7.03 -2.97
N GLN A 82 -3.18 8.32 -2.72
CA GLN A 82 -3.30 9.31 -3.80
C GLN A 82 -1.90 9.74 -4.27
N GLU A 83 -1.57 9.43 -5.52
CA GLU A 83 -0.32 9.85 -6.14
C GLU A 83 -0.38 11.28 -6.66
N ILE A 84 0.75 11.99 -6.56
CA ILE A 84 0.87 13.33 -7.12
C ILE A 84 1.19 13.21 -8.62
N PRO A 85 0.48 13.94 -9.50
CA PRO A 85 0.64 13.81 -10.95
C PRO A 85 1.92 14.42 -11.56
N THR A 86 3.01 14.60 -10.78
CA THR A 86 4.24 15.29 -11.23
C THR A 86 4.97 14.60 -12.37
N GLN A 87 4.87 13.28 -12.52
CA GLN A 87 5.66 12.54 -13.50
C GLN A 87 5.20 12.66 -14.95
N ASN A 88 3.88 12.76 -15.18
CA ASN A 88 3.31 12.91 -16.52
C ASN A 88 3.63 14.28 -17.13
N ILE A 89 4.26 15.18 -16.37
CA ILE A 89 4.54 16.55 -16.78
C ILE A 89 5.93 16.73 -17.40
N LYS A 90 6.85 15.77 -17.18
CA LYS A 90 8.20 15.82 -17.77
C LYS A 90 8.20 16.08 -19.29
N PRO A 91 7.36 15.40 -20.11
CA PRO A 91 7.31 15.66 -21.56
C PRO A 91 6.74 17.04 -21.91
N PHE A 92 5.99 17.68 -21.01
CA PHE A 92 5.45 19.03 -21.23
C PHE A 92 6.46 20.13 -20.87
N LEU A 93 7.52 19.82 -20.12
CA LEU A 93 8.56 20.80 -19.75
C LEU A 93 9.47 21.18 -20.91
N THR A 94 9.59 20.31 -21.92
CA THR A 94 10.35 20.60 -23.15
C THR A 94 9.53 21.38 -24.18
N LEU A 95 8.22 21.54 -23.95
CA LEU A 95 7.32 22.26 -24.84
C LEU A 95 7.16 23.71 -24.39
N ASN A 96 6.91 24.62 -25.34
CA ASN A 96 6.73 26.06 -25.07
C ASN A 96 5.35 26.34 -24.44
N ILE A 97 5.11 25.83 -23.23
CA ILE A 97 3.88 25.99 -22.46
C ILE A 97 4.19 26.82 -21.21
N ARG A 98 3.36 27.83 -20.92
CA ARG A 98 3.52 28.67 -19.73
C ARG A 98 3.45 27.83 -18.45
N LYS A 99 4.44 27.98 -17.56
CA LYS A 99 4.54 27.26 -16.28
C LYS A 99 3.27 27.36 -15.42
N ASN A 100 2.64 28.54 -15.36
CA ASN A 100 1.41 28.74 -14.59
C ASN A 100 0.27 27.82 -15.06
N THR A 101 0.19 27.54 -16.36
CA THR A 101 -0.84 26.66 -16.91
C THR A 101 -0.57 25.20 -16.56
N LEU A 102 0.71 24.78 -16.52
CA LEU A 102 1.10 23.43 -16.10
C LEU A 102 0.85 23.20 -14.61
N VAL A 103 1.20 24.16 -13.75
CA VAL A 103 0.93 24.08 -12.30
C VAL A 103 -0.56 24.02 -12.02
N ASN A 104 -1.37 24.87 -12.67
CA ASN A 104 -2.83 24.83 -12.52
C ASN A 104 -3.43 23.53 -13.06
N TYR A 105 -2.94 23.01 -14.18
CA TYR A 105 -3.36 21.71 -14.69
C TYR A 105 -3.02 20.60 -13.68
N MET A 106 -1.83 20.62 -13.09
CA MET A 106 -1.41 19.66 -12.08
C MET A 106 -2.32 19.68 -10.85
N LEU A 107 -2.63 20.86 -10.32
CA LEU A 107 -3.52 21.01 -9.17
C LEU A 107 -4.95 20.58 -9.51
N ALA A 108 -5.51 21.04 -10.62
CA ALA A 108 -6.85 20.66 -11.04
C ALA A 108 -6.97 19.15 -11.33
N LYS A 109 -5.90 18.51 -11.82
CA LYS A 109 -5.85 17.06 -11.99
C LYS A 109 -5.97 16.31 -10.66
N THR A 110 -5.46 16.86 -9.55
CA THR A 110 -5.63 16.22 -8.24
C THR A 110 -7.10 16.12 -7.83
N PHE A 111 -7.94 17.09 -8.22
CA PHE A 111 -9.38 17.07 -7.98
C PHE A 111 -10.13 16.01 -8.78
N LEU A 112 -9.66 15.72 -10.00
CA LEU A 112 -10.22 14.67 -10.86
C LEU A 112 -9.80 13.25 -10.45
N SER A 113 -8.94 13.12 -9.44
CA SER A 113 -8.55 11.81 -8.89
C SER A 113 -9.74 11.14 -8.21
N ALA A 114 -9.88 9.81 -8.41
CA ALA A 114 -10.92 8.99 -7.79
C ALA A 114 -11.05 9.24 -6.28
N PHE A 115 -9.92 9.30 -5.56
CA PHE A 115 -9.91 9.51 -4.11
C PHE A 115 -10.40 10.89 -3.65
N SER A 116 -10.46 11.89 -4.54
CA SER A 116 -10.97 13.22 -4.18
C SER A 116 -12.47 13.32 -4.33
N TRP A 117 -13.01 12.84 -5.45
CA TRP A 117 -14.44 12.94 -5.71
C TRP A 117 -15.25 11.82 -5.06
N LEU A 118 -14.68 10.63 -4.83
CA LEU A 118 -15.36 9.52 -4.14
C LEU A 118 -15.81 9.92 -2.73
N SER A 119 -14.92 10.52 -1.92
CA SER A 119 -15.28 11.00 -0.58
C SER A 119 -16.37 12.07 -0.63
N SER A 120 -16.36 12.93 -1.65
CA SER A 120 -17.36 13.99 -1.83
C SER A 120 -18.74 13.41 -2.14
N LEU A 121 -18.79 12.27 -2.83
CA LEU A 121 -20.03 11.64 -3.27
C LEU A 121 -20.93 11.25 -2.10
N PHE A 122 -20.35 10.72 -1.01
CA PHE A 122 -21.07 10.41 0.23
C PHE A 122 -21.80 11.63 0.81
N PHE A 123 -21.13 12.78 0.86
CA PHE A 123 -21.73 14.00 1.44
C PHE A 123 -22.76 14.64 0.52
N ILE A 124 -22.56 14.54 -0.80
CA ILE A 124 -23.54 14.99 -1.79
C ILE A 124 -24.83 14.15 -1.66
N THR A 125 -24.73 12.83 -1.64
CA THR A 125 -25.90 11.95 -1.51
C THR A 125 -26.59 12.12 -0.15
N PHE A 126 -25.83 12.21 0.95
CA PHE A 126 -26.38 12.51 2.27
C PHE A 126 -27.15 13.83 2.27
N SER A 127 -26.61 14.87 1.64
CA SER A 127 -27.26 16.18 1.58
C SER A 127 -28.55 16.16 0.77
N ILE A 128 -28.56 15.46 -0.37
CA ILE A 128 -29.77 15.27 -1.19
C ILE A 128 -30.87 14.56 -0.38
N ILE A 129 -30.53 13.50 0.35
CA ILE A 129 -31.49 12.76 1.18
C ILE A 129 -32.03 13.66 2.30
N ALA A 130 -31.17 14.45 2.96
CA ALA A 130 -31.62 15.40 3.98
C ALA A 130 -32.60 16.44 3.43
N LEU A 131 -32.35 16.96 2.22
CA LEU A 131 -33.28 17.89 1.55
C LEU A 131 -34.67 17.26 1.33
N PHE A 132 -34.73 16.00 0.89
CA PHE A 132 -36.00 15.28 0.72
C PHE A 132 -36.75 15.03 2.04
N ASN A 133 -36.04 15.02 3.17
CA ASN A 133 -36.61 14.81 4.50
C ASN A 133 -36.86 16.12 5.27
N GLY A 134 -36.98 17.25 4.57
CA GLY A 134 -37.45 18.52 5.15
C GLY A 134 -36.38 19.44 5.72
N TYR A 135 -35.09 19.18 5.47
CA TYR A 135 -34.02 20.11 5.85
C TYR A 135 -34.00 21.37 4.98
N SER A 136 -33.53 22.49 5.53
CA SER A 136 -33.47 23.75 4.79
C SER A 136 -32.50 23.69 3.61
N ILE A 137 -32.93 24.18 2.45
CA ILE A 137 -32.13 24.16 1.22
C ILE A 137 -30.86 24.99 1.37
N SER A 138 -30.99 26.22 1.89
CA SER A 138 -29.86 27.13 2.10
C SER A 138 -28.85 26.58 3.09
N GLY A 139 -29.31 26.07 4.25
CA GLY A 139 -28.44 25.51 5.28
C GLY A 139 -27.66 24.28 4.79
N MET A 140 -28.32 23.36 4.07
CA MET A 140 -27.65 22.16 3.57
C MET A 140 -26.64 22.46 2.46
N LEU A 141 -26.94 23.40 1.55
CA LEU A 141 -25.99 23.79 0.50
C LEU A 141 -24.73 24.44 1.09
N VAL A 142 -24.91 25.30 2.09
CA VAL A 142 -23.79 25.97 2.76
C VAL A 142 -22.96 24.96 3.56
N TRP A 143 -23.61 24.07 4.32
CA TRP A 143 -22.96 22.97 5.01
C TRP A 143 -22.15 22.08 4.05
N LEU A 144 -22.76 21.65 2.94
CA LEU A 144 -22.11 20.84 1.91
C LEU A 144 -20.89 21.54 1.32
N LEU A 145 -20.98 22.85 1.04
CA LEU A 145 -19.87 23.63 0.52
C LEU A 145 -18.69 23.68 1.50
N GLY A 146 -18.96 23.90 2.80
CA GLY A 146 -17.93 23.90 3.84
C GLY A 146 -17.24 22.54 3.97
N VAL A 147 -18.03 21.45 3.97
CA VAL A 147 -17.51 20.08 4.06
C VAL A 147 -16.65 19.73 2.84
N ILE A 148 -17.14 20.01 1.62
CA ILE A 148 -16.39 19.78 0.39
C ILE A 148 -15.10 20.59 0.39
N ALA A 149 -15.13 21.87 0.77
CA ALA A 149 -13.93 22.70 0.83
C ALA A 149 -12.85 22.09 1.74
N LEU A 150 -13.23 21.55 2.91
CA LEU A 150 -12.31 20.87 3.83
C LEU A 150 -11.77 19.56 3.25
N LEU A 151 -12.60 18.73 2.60
CA LEU A 151 -12.13 17.50 1.96
C LEU A 151 -11.16 17.77 0.82
N TYR A 152 -11.41 18.80 0.00
CA TYR A 152 -10.50 19.17 -1.07
C TYR A 152 -9.24 19.87 -0.54
N LEU A 153 -9.31 20.53 0.61
CA LEU A 153 -8.15 21.08 1.31
C LEU A 153 -7.13 19.97 1.68
N ASN A 154 -7.58 18.76 2.00
CA ASN A 154 -6.71 17.60 2.21
C ASN A 154 -5.83 17.27 1.00
N ASN A 155 -6.27 17.59 -0.23
CA ASN A 155 -5.44 17.36 -1.42
C ASN A 155 -4.19 18.25 -1.42
N PHE A 156 -4.29 19.50 -0.97
CA PHE A 156 -3.11 20.37 -0.88
C PHE A 156 -2.21 19.99 0.27
N ILE A 157 -2.79 19.65 1.43
CA ILE A 157 -2.00 19.15 2.57
C ILE A 157 -1.20 17.91 2.14
N ASN A 158 -1.83 16.98 1.40
CA ASN A 158 -1.15 15.81 0.86
C ASN A 158 0.03 16.20 -0.05
N ILE A 159 -0.09 17.23 -0.88
CA ILE A 159 1.03 17.73 -1.71
C ILE A 159 2.20 18.18 -0.83
N PHE A 160 1.94 18.93 0.24
CA PHE A 160 2.99 19.36 1.17
C PHE A 160 3.63 18.19 1.94
N PHE A 161 2.82 17.23 2.39
CA PHE A 161 3.28 16.05 3.11
C PHE A 161 4.23 15.18 2.27
N ASN A 162 3.99 15.07 0.97
CA ASN A 162 4.91 14.37 0.07
C ASN A 162 6.22 15.12 -0.17
N GLY A 163 6.25 16.45 0.03
CA GLY A 163 7.48 17.22 0.00
C GLY A 163 8.31 17.07 1.28
N ARG A 164 7.68 16.81 2.43
CA ARG A 164 8.32 16.71 3.75
C ARG A 164 7.69 15.61 4.60
N GLU A 165 8.12 14.38 4.39
CA GLU A 165 7.56 13.19 5.06
C GLU A 165 7.69 13.21 6.58
N THR A 166 8.74 13.83 7.12
CA THR A 166 8.92 13.99 8.56
C THR A 166 7.76 14.75 9.20
N LEU A 167 7.28 15.81 8.53
CA LEU A 167 6.12 16.56 8.99
C LEU A 167 4.84 15.71 8.94
N ALA A 168 4.67 14.91 7.89
CA ALA A 168 3.51 14.02 7.75
C ALA A 168 3.46 12.98 8.89
N VAL A 169 4.60 12.39 9.25
CA VAL A 169 4.69 11.42 10.35
C VAL A 169 4.43 12.07 11.70
N ILE A 170 5.02 13.24 11.97
CA ILE A 170 4.80 13.98 13.22
C ILE A 170 3.31 14.32 13.37
N ILE A 171 2.68 14.86 12.33
CA ILE A 171 1.25 15.21 12.36
C ILE A 171 0.39 13.96 12.52
N GLY A 172 0.75 12.85 11.86
CA GLY A 172 0.08 11.56 12.03
C GLY A 172 0.13 11.06 13.48
N ILE A 173 1.29 11.15 14.13
CA ILE A 173 1.46 10.78 15.55
C ILE A 173 0.60 11.70 16.44
N CYS A 174 0.61 13.01 16.19
CA CYS A 174 -0.24 13.95 16.93
C CYS A 174 -1.73 13.62 16.78
N CYS A 175 -2.21 13.29 15.57
CA CYS A 175 -3.59 12.87 15.35
C CYS A 175 -3.95 11.59 16.14
N VAL A 176 -3.04 10.62 16.21
CA VAL A 176 -3.25 9.40 17.02
C VAL A 176 -3.33 9.72 18.50
N ILE A 177 -2.43 10.58 19.01
CA ILE A 177 -2.46 11.02 20.42
C ILE A 177 -3.78 11.74 20.73
N ILE A 178 -4.22 12.64 19.85
CA ILE A 178 -5.51 13.34 20.01
C ILE A 178 -6.68 12.35 19.99
N GLY A 179 -6.64 11.32 19.13
CA GLY A 179 -7.63 10.25 19.11
C GLY A 179 -7.69 9.45 20.41
N VAL A 180 -6.53 9.13 20.98
CA VAL A 180 -6.39 8.43 22.27
C VAL A 180 -6.92 9.30 23.42
N LEU A 181 -6.55 10.58 23.44
CA LEU A 181 -7.07 11.56 24.42
C LEU A 181 -8.58 11.73 24.31
N GLY A 182 -9.12 11.67 23.09
CA GLY A 182 -10.56 11.67 22.84
C GLY A 182 -11.25 10.39 23.31
N TYR A 183 -10.62 9.22 23.16
CA TYR A 183 -11.15 7.94 23.65
C TYR A 183 -11.22 7.88 25.18
N TYR A 184 -10.21 8.41 25.86
CA TYR A 184 -10.19 8.52 27.32
C TYR A 184 -11.01 9.70 27.87
N ASN A 185 -11.78 10.40 27.02
CA ASN A 185 -12.60 11.58 27.37
C ASN A 185 -11.82 12.75 28.03
N ILE A 186 -10.50 12.81 27.87
CA ILE A 186 -9.66 13.90 28.41
C ILE A 186 -9.88 15.19 27.59
N VAL A 187 -10.09 15.04 26.27
CA VAL A 187 -10.46 16.13 25.37
C VAL A 187 -11.72 15.75 24.61
N PRO A 188 -12.84 16.48 24.72
CA PRO A 188 -14.09 16.12 24.06
C PRO A 188 -14.08 16.50 22.57
N VAL A 189 -13.17 15.91 21.79
CA VAL A 189 -12.92 16.19 20.36
C VAL A 189 -14.20 16.08 19.52
N LEU A 190 -15.05 15.10 19.82
CA LEU A 190 -16.31 14.87 19.11
C LEU A 190 -17.31 16.02 19.33
N SER A 191 -17.35 16.61 20.54
CA SER A 191 -18.24 17.75 20.83
C SER A 191 -17.82 19.02 20.09
N TYR A 192 -16.51 19.25 19.98
CA TYR A 192 -15.97 20.36 19.18
C TYR A 192 -16.25 20.15 17.68
N SER A 193 -16.10 18.92 17.17
CA SER A 193 -16.50 18.59 15.79
C SER A 193 -17.97 18.91 15.56
N GLU A 194 -18.84 18.42 16.43
CA GLU A 194 -20.28 18.66 16.31
C GLU A 194 -20.59 20.16 16.23
N SER A 195 -20.09 20.96 17.17
CA SER A 195 -20.35 22.39 17.22
C SER A 195 -19.85 23.13 15.97
N VAL A 196 -18.64 22.83 15.50
CA VAL A 196 -18.05 23.50 14.32
C VAL A 196 -18.82 23.19 13.04
N PHE A 197 -19.13 21.91 12.79
CA PHE A 197 -19.79 21.50 11.55
C PHE A 197 -21.29 21.82 11.57
N LEU A 198 -21.95 21.78 12.72
CA LEU A 198 -23.34 22.21 12.86
C LEU A 198 -23.47 23.74 12.69
N SER A 199 -22.46 24.52 13.12
CA SER A 199 -22.42 25.97 12.92
C SER A 199 -22.48 26.36 11.44
N PHE A 200 -22.00 25.52 10.52
CA PHE A 200 -22.13 25.76 9.07
C PHE A 200 -23.58 25.73 8.59
N TYR A 201 -24.42 24.91 9.22
CA TYR A 201 -25.84 24.81 8.91
C TYR A 201 -26.65 25.92 9.60
N GLU A 202 -26.39 26.17 10.88
CA GLU A 202 -27.13 27.15 11.68
C GLU A 202 -26.77 28.60 11.31
N LYS A 203 -25.51 28.84 10.97
CA LYS A 203 -24.92 30.17 10.78
C LYS A 203 -24.08 30.19 9.50
N PRO A 204 -24.70 30.47 8.34
CA PRO A 204 -24.09 30.31 7.01
C PRO A 204 -22.74 31.03 6.80
N TYR A 205 -22.49 32.12 7.54
CA TYR A 205 -21.25 32.89 7.47
C TYR A 205 -20.00 32.12 7.93
N PHE A 206 -20.13 31.11 8.78
CA PHE A 206 -18.98 30.32 9.24
C PHE A 206 -18.31 29.51 8.13
N VAL A 207 -19.00 29.25 7.02
CA VAL A 207 -18.43 28.55 5.86
C VAL A 207 -17.39 29.39 5.11
N LEU A 208 -17.34 30.69 5.34
CA LEU A 208 -16.26 31.52 4.80
C LEU A 208 -14.88 31.09 5.33
N VAL A 209 -14.81 30.53 6.54
CA VAL A 209 -13.55 30.05 7.13
C VAL A 209 -12.92 28.89 6.35
N PRO A 210 -13.61 27.74 6.14
CA PRO A 210 -13.04 26.64 5.35
C PRO A 210 -12.76 27.03 3.89
N VAL A 211 -13.58 27.90 3.29
CA VAL A 211 -13.35 28.41 1.92
C VAL A 211 -12.11 29.30 1.86
N PHE A 212 -11.93 30.20 2.83
CA PHE A 212 -10.75 31.05 2.92
C PHE A 212 -9.48 30.21 3.10
N LEU A 213 -9.50 29.23 4.01
CA LEU A 213 -8.39 28.30 4.21
C LEU A 213 -8.04 27.53 2.93
N PHE A 214 -9.05 27.08 2.19
CA PHE A 214 -8.88 26.41 0.90
C PHE A 214 -8.17 27.31 -0.11
N VAL A 215 -8.60 28.57 -0.27
CA VAL A 215 -7.99 29.53 -1.21
C VAL A 215 -6.55 29.88 -0.80
N LEU A 216 -6.29 30.05 0.51
CA LEU A 216 -4.96 30.35 1.04
C LEU A 216 -4.00 29.19 0.75
N LEU A 217 -4.39 27.95 1.07
CA LEU A 217 -3.58 26.76 0.80
C LEU A 217 -3.39 26.51 -0.68
N TRP A 218 -4.41 26.77 -1.52
CA TRP A 218 -4.26 26.74 -2.98
C TRP A 218 -3.14 27.68 -3.44
N ARG A 219 -3.14 28.94 -2.98
CA ARG A 219 -2.12 29.93 -3.35
C ARG A 219 -0.72 29.52 -2.87
N LEU A 220 -0.60 29.01 -1.65
CA LEU A 220 0.67 28.51 -1.12
C LEU A 220 1.18 27.31 -1.93
N CYS A 221 0.29 26.36 -2.24
CA CYS A 221 0.63 25.17 -3.02
C CYS A 221 1.05 25.54 -4.45
N PHE A 222 0.34 26.47 -5.08
CA PHE A 222 0.70 27.00 -6.39
C PHE A 222 2.10 27.64 -6.40
N ARG A 223 2.42 28.47 -5.39
CA ARG A 223 3.76 29.08 -5.24
C ARG A 223 4.84 28.02 -5.02
N TYR A 224 4.57 27.05 -4.15
CA TYR A 224 5.47 25.95 -3.85
C TYR A 224 5.79 25.13 -5.11
N LEU A 225 4.77 24.65 -5.82
CA LEU A 225 4.96 23.87 -7.04
C LEU A 225 5.68 24.68 -8.12
N ARG A 226 5.30 25.94 -8.35
CA ARG A 226 5.96 26.80 -9.34
C ARG A 226 7.46 26.95 -9.07
N LYS A 227 7.88 26.98 -7.81
CA LYS A 227 9.30 27.04 -7.42
C LYS A 227 10.04 25.73 -7.64
N GLU A 228 9.38 24.59 -7.43
CA GLU A 228 9.96 23.24 -7.60
C GLU A 228 9.98 22.75 -9.06
N PHE A 229 9.27 23.43 -9.98
CA PHE A 229 9.09 23.04 -11.39
C PHE A 229 10.35 23.23 -12.29
N TYR A 230 11.56 23.30 -11.73
CA TYR A 230 12.80 23.35 -12.49
C TYR A 230 13.38 21.95 -12.69
N LEU A 231 13.83 21.65 -13.91
CA LEU A 231 14.43 20.37 -14.30
C LEU A 231 15.61 19.99 -13.37
N ASP A 232 16.41 20.98 -12.99
CA ASP A 232 17.66 20.80 -12.24
C ASP A 232 17.46 20.64 -10.72
N GLN A 233 16.33 21.09 -10.15
CA GLN A 233 16.09 21.05 -8.69
C GLN A 233 15.13 19.94 -8.26
N GLY A 234 14.12 19.63 -9.08
CA GLY A 234 13.08 18.65 -8.74
C GLY A 234 13.32 17.22 -9.23
N PHE A 235 14.10 17.05 -10.31
CA PHE A 235 14.14 15.81 -11.10
C PHE A 235 15.51 15.19 -11.34
N GLU A 236 16.61 15.90 -11.15
CA GLU A 236 17.93 15.25 -11.09
C GLU A 236 18.05 14.42 -9.82
N ALA A 237 18.42 13.14 -9.99
CA ALA A 237 18.68 12.24 -8.89
C ALA A 237 19.74 12.88 -8.00
N ARG A 238 19.37 13.31 -6.77
CA ARG A 238 20.35 13.73 -5.77
C ARG A 238 21.36 12.59 -5.62
N LYS A 239 22.56 12.79 -6.17
CA LYS A 239 23.69 11.87 -6.02
C LYS A 239 24.14 11.95 -4.58
N THR A 240 23.45 11.23 -3.71
CA THR A 240 23.93 11.00 -2.34
C THR A 240 25.17 10.12 -2.46
N VAL A 241 26.32 10.65 -2.07
CA VAL A 241 27.57 9.90 -1.99
C VAL A 241 27.34 8.75 -1.02
N GLY A 242 27.21 7.53 -1.54
CA GLY A 242 26.95 6.35 -0.74
C GLY A 242 28.19 6.00 0.07
N LYS A 243 28.06 5.92 1.40
CA LYS A 243 29.08 5.25 2.22
C LYS A 243 29.10 3.78 1.85
N THR A 244 30.26 3.27 1.44
CA THR A 244 30.46 1.87 1.06
C THR A 244 30.52 1.01 2.33
N GLU A 245 29.38 0.63 2.87
CA GLU A 245 29.32 -0.32 3.99
C GLU A 245 29.53 -1.74 3.45
N ASN A 246 30.75 -2.26 3.57
CA ASN A 246 31.05 -3.65 3.23
C ASN A 246 31.02 -4.53 4.48
N ILE A 247 30.06 -5.47 4.52
CA ILE A 247 30.02 -6.50 5.57
C ILE A 247 31.09 -7.54 5.23
N ALA A 248 32.28 -7.38 5.80
CA ALA A 248 33.45 -8.23 5.53
C ALA A 248 33.19 -9.72 5.75
N PHE A 249 32.30 -10.07 6.69
CA PHE A 249 31.91 -11.45 6.99
C PHE A 249 31.28 -12.17 5.79
N LEU A 250 30.45 -11.48 4.99
CA LEU A 250 29.74 -12.10 3.87
C LEU A 250 30.68 -12.40 2.69
N ASN A 251 31.82 -11.72 2.58
CA ASN A 251 32.77 -11.94 1.48
C ASN A 251 33.39 -13.34 1.50
N LYS A 252 33.33 -14.05 2.64
CA LYS A 252 33.80 -15.44 2.78
C LYS A 252 32.95 -16.45 1.99
N TYR A 253 31.72 -16.08 1.60
CA TYR A 253 30.77 -16.95 0.88
C TYR A 253 30.77 -16.72 -0.65
N GLY A 254 31.85 -16.13 -1.18
CA GLY A 254 32.05 -15.93 -2.62
C GLY A 254 30.94 -15.10 -3.30
N VAL A 255 30.47 -15.57 -4.44
CA VAL A 255 29.46 -14.89 -5.28
C VAL A 255 28.13 -14.74 -4.53
N ILE A 256 27.70 -15.77 -3.78
CA ILE A 256 26.47 -15.76 -2.99
C ILE A 256 26.53 -14.67 -1.92
N GLY A 257 27.65 -14.58 -1.20
CA GLY A 257 27.86 -13.56 -0.18
C GLY A 257 27.86 -12.14 -0.74
N THR A 258 28.41 -11.95 -1.95
CA THR A 258 28.40 -10.66 -2.64
C THR A 258 26.97 -10.20 -2.98
N PHE A 259 26.12 -11.11 -3.46
CA PHE A 259 24.71 -10.81 -3.71
C PHE A 259 23.94 -10.46 -2.43
N ILE A 260 24.13 -11.24 -1.36
CA ILE A 260 23.49 -10.97 -0.06
C ILE A 260 23.91 -9.59 0.49
N ASN A 261 25.20 -9.23 0.38
CA ASN A 261 25.71 -7.94 0.81
C ASN A 261 25.07 -6.78 0.01
N ASN A 262 24.95 -6.94 -1.31
CA ASN A 262 24.26 -5.97 -2.16
C ASN A 262 22.77 -5.83 -1.79
N ASP A 263 22.08 -6.94 -1.52
CA ASP A 263 20.69 -6.93 -1.07
C ASP A 263 20.51 -6.25 0.28
N ILE A 264 21.37 -6.52 1.27
CA ILE A 264 21.32 -5.87 2.58
C ILE A 264 21.55 -4.36 2.43
N ARG A 265 22.51 -3.95 1.60
CA ARG A 265 22.72 -2.53 1.29
C ARG A 265 21.50 -1.90 0.64
N MET A 266 20.86 -2.61 -0.29
CA MET A 266 19.62 -2.15 -0.91
C MET A 266 18.51 -2.00 0.13
N LEU A 267 18.31 -2.98 1.02
CA LEU A 267 17.33 -2.95 2.10
C LEU A 267 17.58 -1.79 3.09
N ARG A 268 18.86 -1.46 3.38
CA ARG A 268 19.24 -0.39 4.31
C ARG A 268 19.29 1.00 3.66
N ARG A 269 19.53 1.14 2.36
CA ARG A 269 19.67 2.45 1.71
C ARG A 269 18.36 2.95 1.13
N ASN A 270 17.60 2.07 0.50
CA ASN A 270 16.47 2.48 -0.31
C ASN A 270 15.16 2.59 0.50
N LYS A 271 14.39 3.65 0.26
CA LYS A 271 13.11 3.89 0.93
C LYS A 271 12.06 2.80 0.64
N VAL A 272 12.02 2.29 -0.59
CA VAL A 272 11.05 1.25 -1.02
C VAL A 272 11.29 -0.04 -0.24
N THR A 273 12.54 -0.49 -0.20
CA THR A 273 12.95 -1.72 0.47
C THR A 273 12.98 -1.61 1.99
N LYS A 274 13.32 -0.44 2.56
CA LYS A 274 13.06 -0.14 3.98
C LYS A 274 11.59 -0.28 4.34
N GLY A 275 10.70 0.18 3.46
CA GLY A 275 9.27 0.03 3.62
C GLY A 275 8.82 -1.43 3.66
N ILE A 276 9.47 -2.29 2.87
CA ILE A 276 9.26 -3.74 2.90
C ILE A 276 9.75 -4.31 4.22
N LEU A 277 10.97 -3.98 4.67
CA LEU A 277 11.50 -4.44 5.94
C LEU A 277 10.61 -4.04 7.13
N MET A 278 10.14 -2.79 7.15
CA MET A 278 9.18 -2.30 8.14
C MET A 278 7.82 -3.02 8.04
N GLY A 279 7.32 -3.26 6.83
CA GLY A 279 6.10 -4.04 6.62
C GLY A 279 6.25 -5.48 7.13
N SER A 280 7.40 -6.12 6.88
CA SER A 280 7.73 -7.45 7.38
C SER A 280 7.81 -7.48 8.90
N PHE A 281 8.35 -6.43 9.52
CA PHE A 281 8.32 -6.27 10.97
C PHE A 281 6.88 -6.12 11.49
N MET A 282 6.02 -5.37 10.79
CA MET A 282 4.61 -5.25 11.16
C MET A 282 3.84 -6.58 11.08
N PHE A 283 4.22 -7.48 10.18
CA PHE A 283 3.64 -8.83 10.11
C PHE A 283 3.89 -9.66 11.38
N LEU A 284 4.93 -9.38 12.17
CA LEU A 284 5.16 -10.06 13.44
C LEU A 284 4.01 -9.82 14.42
N PHE A 285 3.35 -8.67 14.37
CA PHE A 285 2.20 -8.35 15.22
C PHE A 285 0.89 -8.94 14.71
N TYR A 286 0.88 -9.58 13.53
CA TYR A 286 -0.35 -10.14 12.95
C TYR A 286 -0.94 -11.26 13.83
N GLY A 287 -0.10 -11.97 14.60
CA GLY A 287 -0.54 -12.97 15.58
C GLY A 287 -1.39 -12.39 16.71
N LEU A 288 -1.30 -11.08 17.02
CA LEU A 288 -2.10 -10.44 18.06
C LEU A 288 -3.59 -10.33 17.69
N LEU A 289 -3.94 -10.45 16.40
CA LEU A 289 -5.35 -10.44 15.96
C LEU A 289 -6.15 -11.62 16.54
N MET A 290 -5.47 -12.70 16.95
CA MET A 290 -6.09 -13.83 17.63
C MET A 290 -6.86 -13.42 18.90
N PHE A 291 -6.48 -12.31 19.54
CA PHE A 291 -7.09 -11.84 20.77
C PHE A 291 -8.28 -10.91 20.55
N THR A 292 -8.52 -10.47 19.31
CA THR A 292 -9.58 -9.48 19.02
C THR A 292 -10.97 -10.12 18.88
N SER A 293 -11.06 -11.37 18.42
CA SER A 293 -12.34 -12.05 18.19
C SER A 293 -12.22 -13.57 18.34
N SER A 294 -13.31 -14.20 18.80
CA SER A 294 -13.45 -15.67 18.89
C SER A 294 -13.29 -16.37 17.54
N LEU A 295 -13.60 -15.67 16.43
CA LEU A 295 -13.43 -16.19 15.07
C LEU A 295 -11.95 -16.45 14.72
N TYR A 296 -11.04 -15.64 15.27
CA TYR A 296 -9.60 -15.77 15.01
C TYR A 296 -8.92 -16.85 15.88
N LYS A 297 -9.62 -17.39 16.89
CA LYS A 297 -9.09 -18.43 17.77
C LYS A 297 -9.18 -19.85 17.19
N THR A 298 -9.71 -20.01 15.99
CA THR A 298 -9.79 -21.34 15.36
C THR A 298 -8.39 -21.88 15.02
N PRO A 299 -8.11 -23.19 15.16
CA PRO A 299 -6.78 -23.74 14.89
C PRO A 299 -6.27 -23.50 13.47
N ALA A 300 -7.19 -23.48 12.48
CA ALA A 300 -6.83 -23.15 11.09
C ALA A 300 -6.37 -21.70 10.95
N MET A 301 -7.02 -20.78 11.67
CA MET A 301 -6.64 -19.37 11.64
C MET A 301 -5.37 -19.10 12.45
N MET A 302 -5.12 -19.85 13.53
CA MET A 302 -3.83 -19.84 14.24
C MET A 302 -2.68 -20.25 13.31
N MET A 303 -2.85 -21.33 12.55
CA MET A 303 -1.86 -21.76 11.54
C MET A 303 -1.66 -20.70 10.46
N PHE A 304 -2.75 -20.12 9.95
CA PHE A 304 -2.71 -19.03 8.98
C PHE A 304 -1.93 -17.81 9.49
N MET A 305 -2.22 -17.37 10.72
CA MET A 305 -1.48 -16.29 11.36
C MET A 305 0.01 -16.64 11.53
N GLY A 306 0.34 -17.87 11.89
CA GLY A 306 1.72 -18.35 11.98
C GLY A 306 2.48 -18.26 10.66
N LEU A 307 1.82 -18.55 9.53
CA LEU A 307 2.42 -18.40 8.20
C LEU A 307 2.76 -16.94 7.90
N PHE A 308 1.95 -15.99 8.34
CA PHE A 308 2.21 -14.55 8.17
C PHE A 308 3.29 -14.03 9.11
N VAL A 309 3.22 -14.37 10.40
CA VAL A 309 4.17 -13.93 11.42
C VAL A 309 5.59 -14.35 11.03
N THR A 310 5.76 -15.59 10.57
CA THR A 310 7.08 -16.10 10.17
C THR A 310 7.45 -15.73 8.73
N GLY A 311 6.49 -15.67 7.81
CA GLY A 311 6.72 -15.50 6.37
C GLY A 311 6.56 -14.09 5.81
N GLY A 312 6.28 -13.07 6.65
CA GLY A 312 5.96 -11.71 6.20
C GLY A 312 7.02 -11.08 5.28
N PHE A 313 8.31 -11.34 5.53
CA PHE A 313 9.39 -10.88 4.65
C PHE A 313 9.39 -11.56 3.29
N GLN A 314 9.18 -12.87 3.27
CA GLN A 314 9.11 -13.65 2.06
C GLN A 314 7.92 -13.25 1.18
N PHE A 315 6.76 -12.97 1.76
CA PHE A 315 5.61 -12.47 0.99
C PHE A 315 5.87 -11.11 0.35
N MET A 316 6.51 -10.19 1.07
CA MET A 316 6.72 -8.82 0.60
C MET A 316 7.93 -8.67 -0.33
N PHE A 317 9.03 -9.36 -0.02
CA PHE A 317 10.29 -9.29 -0.77
C PHE A 317 10.37 -10.39 -1.84
N GLY A 318 10.15 -11.65 -1.47
CA GLY A 318 10.41 -12.79 -2.36
C GLY A 318 9.58 -12.78 -3.65
N GLN A 319 8.32 -12.32 -3.59
CA GLN A 319 7.45 -12.24 -4.77
C GLN A 319 7.92 -11.22 -5.81
N ARG A 320 8.76 -10.27 -5.39
CA ARG A 320 9.29 -9.18 -6.20
C ARG A 320 10.73 -9.44 -6.65
N VAL A 321 11.26 -10.64 -6.45
CA VAL A 321 12.49 -11.08 -7.11
C VAL A 321 12.10 -11.56 -8.52
N PRO A 322 12.73 -11.09 -9.62
CA PRO A 322 13.93 -10.25 -9.73
C PRO A 322 13.66 -8.75 -9.93
N ALA A 323 12.42 -8.28 -9.78
CA ALA A 323 12.02 -6.89 -10.05
C ALA A 323 12.85 -5.82 -9.31
N PHE A 324 13.36 -6.10 -8.11
CA PHE A 324 14.27 -5.17 -7.41
C PHE A 324 15.56 -4.87 -8.17
N ASP A 325 16.05 -5.86 -8.91
CA ASP A 325 17.29 -5.75 -9.70
C ASP A 325 17.01 -5.32 -11.14
N SER A 326 15.76 -4.99 -11.49
CA SER A 326 15.32 -4.70 -12.87
C SER A 326 16.18 -3.67 -13.61
N SER A 327 16.69 -2.64 -12.94
CA SER A 327 17.55 -1.61 -13.55
C SER A 327 18.91 -2.14 -14.02
N TYR A 328 19.44 -3.15 -13.34
CA TYR A 328 20.75 -3.75 -13.61
C TYR A 328 20.65 -5.18 -14.17
N TYR A 329 19.44 -5.71 -14.27
CA TYR A 329 19.15 -7.05 -14.75
C TYR A 329 19.76 -7.33 -16.13
N PRO A 330 19.73 -6.42 -17.14
CA PRO A 330 20.40 -6.65 -18.42
C PRO A 330 21.90 -6.91 -18.28
N LEU A 331 22.59 -6.16 -17.44
CA LEU A 331 24.02 -6.34 -17.18
C LEU A 331 24.29 -7.66 -16.45
N MET A 332 23.48 -8.00 -15.44
CA MET A 332 23.62 -9.27 -14.72
C MET A 332 23.46 -10.47 -15.65
N MET A 333 22.61 -10.35 -16.66
CA MET A 333 22.34 -11.40 -17.64
C MET A 333 23.43 -11.57 -18.72
N THR A 334 24.37 -10.64 -18.83
CA THR A 334 25.56 -10.74 -19.70
C THR A 334 26.80 -11.20 -18.96
N LEU A 335 26.82 -11.11 -17.63
CA LEU A 335 27.92 -11.62 -16.80
C LEU A 335 27.89 -13.15 -16.72
N ASN A 336 29.06 -13.77 -16.60
CA ASN A 336 29.22 -15.20 -16.41
C ASN A 336 28.93 -15.62 -14.94
N VAL A 337 27.75 -15.25 -14.44
CA VAL A 337 27.29 -15.65 -13.10
C VAL A 337 26.24 -16.74 -13.27
N PRO A 338 26.40 -17.91 -12.62
CA PRO A 338 25.40 -18.95 -12.70
C PRO A 338 24.10 -18.48 -12.03
N TYR A 339 23.00 -18.50 -12.80
CA TYR A 339 21.66 -18.11 -12.34
C TYR A 339 21.24 -18.81 -11.03
N LYS A 340 21.75 -20.03 -10.82
CA LYS A 340 21.53 -20.84 -9.62
C LYS A 340 22.11 -20.17 -8.37
N GLU A 341 23.29 -19.55 -8.44
CA GLU A 341 23.90 -18.87 -7.28
C GLU A 341 23.17 -17.58 -6.93
N TYR A 342 22.73 -16.82 -7.95
CA TYR A 342 21.89 -15.64 -7.76
C TYR A 342 20.59 -16.00 -7.01
N LEU A 343 19.88 -17.05 -7.45
CA LEU A 343 18.65 -17.48 -6.77
C LEU A 343 18.92 -18.05 -5.37
N LYS A 344 20.03 -18.77 -5.17
CA LYS A 344 20.45 -19.26 -3.84
C LYS A 344 20.72 -18.10 -2.88
N ALA A 345 21.33 -17.01 -3.34
CA ALA A 345 21.56 -15.82 -2.51
C ALA A 345 20.25 -15.19 -2.03
N LYS A 346 19.27 -15.01 -2.93
CA LYS A 346 17.94 -14.48 -2.57
C LYS A 346 17.21 -15.39 -1.59
N TRP A 347 17.28 -16.71 -1.81
CA TRP A 347 16.70 -17.70 -0.91
C TRP A 347 17.31 -17.66 0.49
N TRP A 348 18.64 -17.60 0.60
CA TRP A 348 19.33 -17.51 1.88
C TRP A 348 18.94 -16.25 2.65
N LEU A 349 18.87 -15.10 1.97
CA LEU A 349 18.41 -13.85 2.58
C LEU A 349 17.00 -14.01 3.16
N MET A 350 16.07 -14.59 2.39
CA MET A 350 14.70 -14.84 2.84
C MET A 350 14.66 -15.76 4.06
N ASN A 351 15.42 -16.85 4.04
CA ASN A 351 15.44 -17.81 5.14
C ASN A 351 16.09 -17.27 6.42
N ILE A 352 17.15 -16.46 6.30
CA ILE A 352 17.78 -15.81 7.45
C ILE A 352 16.76 -14.90 8.14
N VAL A 353 16.03 -14.08 7.38
CA VAL A 353 15.00 -13.19 7.95
C VAL A 353 13.85 -13.99 8.54
N THR A 354 13.37 -15.03 7.87
CA THR A 354 12.33 -15.94 8.41
C THR A 354 12.80 -16.61 9.71
N GLY A 355 14.07 -17.03 9.80
CA GLY A 355 14.65 -17.58 11.02
C GLY A 355 14.66 -16.57 12.18
N ILE A 356 15.04 -15.32 11.91
CA ILE A 356 14.93 -14.24 12.90
C ILE A 356 13.48 -14.03 13.32
N SER A 357 12.52 -14.04 12.39
CA SER A 357 11.10 -13.93 12.71
C SER A 357 10.60 -15.08 13.59
N VAL A 358 11.07 -16.32 13.39
CA VAL A 358 10.74 -17.46 14.25
C VAL A 358 11.29 -17.28 15.66
N VAL A 359 12.52 -16.77 15.80
CA VAL A 359 13.11 -16.46 17.11
C VAL A 359 12.33 -15.35 17.82
N ILE A 360 11.95 -14.28 17.11
CA ILE A 360 11.13 -13.20 17.68
C ILE A 360 9.72 -13.73 18.03
N ALA A 361 9.20 -14.66 17.24
CA ALA A 361 7.91 -15.31 17.52
C ALA A 361 7.91 -16.11 18.84
N LEU A 362 9.08 -16.38 19.45
CA LEU A 362 9.18 -16.95 20.79
C LEU A 362 8.51 -16.06 21.85
N CYS A 363 8.42 -14.75 21.64
CA CYS A 363 7.64 -13.87 22.52
C CYS A 363 6.16 -14.28 22.64
N TYR A 364 5.61 -15.01 21.64
CA TYR A 364 4.24 -15.52 21.70
C TYR A 364 4.05 -16.68 22.67
N VAL A 365 5.13 -17.28 23.21
CA VAL A 365 5.05 -18.30 24.27
C VAL A 365 4.31 -17.76 25.50
N TYR A 366 4.40 -16.45 25.78
CA TYR A 366 3.63 -15.79 26.85
C TYR A 366 2.12 -16.04 26.75
N PHE A 367 1.59 -16.23 25.55
CA PHE A 367 0.17 -16.48 25.31
C PHE A 367 -0.20 -17.97 25.22
N GLY A 368 0.79 -18.87 25.26
CA GLY A 368 0.59 -20.32 25.23
C GLY A 368 1.61 -21.04 24.35
N TRP A 369 2.02 -22.22 24.81
CA TRP A 369 2.95 -23.09 24.08
C TRP A 369 2.37 -23.59 22.75
N GLU A 370 1.07 -23.84 22.69
CA GLU A 370 0.39 -24.28 21.46
C GLU A 370 0.52 -23.25 20.32
N VAL A 371 0.45 -21.96 20.66
CA VAL A 371 0.60 -20.85 19.70
C VAL A 371 2.01 -20.86 19.12
N TYR A 372 3.02 -20.95 19.98
CA TYR A 372 4.41 -20.95 19.55
C TYR A 372 4.75 -22.18 18.71
N ILE A 373 4.34 -23.38 19.12
CA ILE A 373 4.61 -24.62 18.37
C ILE A 373 3.97 -24.56 16.98
N THR A 374 2.76 -24.01 16.88
CA THR A 374 2.09 -23.79 15.59
C THR A 374 2.86 -22.79 14.72
N PHE A 375 3.34 -21.69 15.31
CA PHE A 375 4.14 -20.69 14.58
C PHE A 375 5.49 -21.24 14.15
N PHE A 376 6.11 -22.07 14.97
CA PHE A 376 7.35 -22.76 14.66
C PHE A 376 7.19 -23.72 13.48
N ALA A 377 6.13 -24.53 13.47
CA ALA A 377 5.79 -25.40 12.33
C ALA A 377 5.51 -24.58 11.05
N ALA A 378 4.80 -23.46 11.17
CA ALA A 378 4.60 -22.53 10.06
C ALA A 378 5.92 -21.93 9.54
N GLY A 379 6.86 -21.63 10.44
CA GLY A 379 8.21 -21.19 10.11
C GLY A 379 9.00 -22.23 9.33
N LEU A 380 8.96 -23.50 9.75
CA LEU A 380 9.60 -24.61 9.03
C LEU A 380 9.02 -24.78 7.62
N TYR A 381 7.69 -24.71 7.49
CA TYR A 381 7.04 -24.71 6.18
C TYR A 381 7.46 -23.51 5.32
N ASN A 382 7.61 -22.33 5.93
CA ASN A 382 8.02 -21.13 5.24
C ASN A 382 9.45 -21.23 4.69
N ILE A 383 10.38 -21.75 5.51
CA ILE A 383 11.79 -21.98 5.14
C ILE A 383 11.91 -23.04 4.04
N GLY A 384 11.17 -24.14 4.15
CA GLY A 384 11.27 -25.28 3.25
C GLY A 384 10.53 -25.08 1.93
N VAL A 385 9.22 -24.89 2.00
CA VAL A 385 8.33 -24.96 0.83
C VAL A 385 7.99 -23.58 0.30
N ASN A 386 7.47 -22.70 1.15
CA ASN A 386 6.96 -21.41 0.69
C ASN A 386 8.07 -20.51 0.10
N SER A 387 9.32 -20.62 0.59
CA SER A 387 10.46 -19.84 0.08
C SER A 387 10.76 -20.16 -1.37
N GLN A 388 10.72 -21.45 -1.71
CA GLN A 388 10.97 -21.96 -3.04
C GLN A 388 9.80 -21.64 -3.99
N PHE A 389 8.56 -21.84 -3.55
CA PHE A 389 7.37 -21.44 -4.31
C PHE A 389 7.32 -19.94 -4.56
N THR A 390 7.77 -19.14 -3.60
CA THR A 390 7.82 -17.68 -3.73
C THR A 390 8.84 -17.26 -4.78
N LEU A 391 10.02 -17.87 -4.80
CA LEU A 391 11.02 -17.63 -5.85
C LEU A 391 10.54 -18.11 -7.21
N TRP A 392 9.86 -19.26 -7.30
CA TRP A 392 9.27 -19.74 -8.54
C TRP A 392 8.24 -18.76 -9.09
N SER A 393 7.36 -18.25 -8.23
CA SER A 393 6.38 -17.21 -8.58
C SER A 393 7.01 -15.89 -9.02
N GLY A 394 8.21 -15.59 -8.52
CA GLY A 394 9.01 -14.43 -8.95
C GLY A 394 9.44 -14.49 -10.42
N ALA A 395 9.57 -15.69 -11.00
CA ALA A 395 9.92 -15.86 -12.42
C ALA A 395 8.87 -15.27 -13.37
N PHE A 396 7.61 -15.25 -12.92
CA PHE A 396 6.49 -14.63 -13.67
C PHE A 396 6.36 -13.14 -13.37
N ASN A 397 7.20 -12.59 -12.48
CA ASN A 397 7.14 -11.20 -12.12
C ASN A 397 7.92 -10.30 -13.08
N LYS A 398 7.20 -9.75 -14.06
CA LYS A 398 7.72 -8.86 -15.10
C LYS A 398 7.48 -7.38 -14.79
N ALA A 399 7.05 -7.06 -13.58
CA ALA A 399 6.86 -5.69 -13.12
C ALA A 399 8.22 -5.04 -12.81
N GLN A 400 8.57 -3.95 -13.48
CA GLN A 400 9.76 -3.18 -13.14
C GLN A 400 9.53 -2.39 -11.84
N ILE A 401 10.52 -2.40 -10.93
CA ILE A 401 10.51 -1.55 -9.75
C ILE A 401 11.61 -0.52 -9.91
N ASP A 402 11.22 0.75 -10.12
CA ASP A 402 12.17 1.85 -10.05
C ASP A 402 12.45 2.20 -8.59
N LEU A 403 13.62 1.77 -8.12
CA LEU A 403 14.14 2.04 -6.79
C LEU A 403 14.42 3.53 -6.56
N ASN A 404 14.66 4.31 -7.62
CA ASN A 404 14.97 5.73 -7.53
C ASN A 404 13.73 6.62 -7.69
N ALA A 405 12.60 6.06 -8.11
CA ALA A 405 11.36 6.80 -8.24
C ALA A 405 10.82 7.22 -6.86
N LYS A 406 10.50 8.51 -6.69
CA LYS A 406 9.80 9.06 -5.51
C LYS A 406 8.31 8.68 -5.47
N GLU A 407 7.89 7.62 -6.16
CA GLU A 407 6.48 7.20 -6.21
C GLU A 407 6.05 6.59 -4.87
N LYS A 408 4.75 6.72 -4.58
CA LYS A 408 4.16 6.10 -3.40
C LYS A 408 4.06 4.59 -3.62
N ARG A 409 4.21 3.84 -2.53
CA ARG A 409 4.39 2.37 -2.46
C ARG A 409 3.37 1.53 -3.24
N MET A 410 2.19 2.07 -3.56
CA MET A 410 1.08 1.35 -4.19
C MET A 410 0.89 1.69 -5.67
N GLY A 411 1.31 2.87 -6.14
CA GLY A 411 1.09 3.28 -7.53
C GLY A 411 2.32 3.22 -8.43
N GLN A 412 3.46 2.73 -7.90
CA GLN A 412 4.51 2.18 -8.74
C GLN A 412 3.92 1.19 -9.75
N LYS A 413 4.10 1.50 -11.04
CA LYS A 413 3.65 0.66 -12.15
C LYS A 413 4.27 -0.73 -11.98
N GLY A 414 3.48 -1.69 -11.51
CA GLY A 414 3.97 -3.05 -11.24
C GLY A 414 3.74 -3.60 -9.83
N SER A 415 3.14 -2.82 -8.92
CA SER A 415 2.78 -3.29 -7.57
C SER A 415 1.79 -4.46 -7.57
N PHE A 416 0.96 -4.57 -8.62
CA PHE A 416 -0.06 -5.62 -8.78
C PHE A 416 0.22 -6.44 -10.03
N ASN A 417 0.95 -7.54 -9.85
CA ASN A 417 1.04 -8.57 -10.87
C ASN A 417 -0.02 -9.63 -10.60
N LEU A 418 -1.04 -9.70 -11.46
CA LEU A 418 -2.18 -10.61 -11.34
C LEU A 418 -1.72 -12.09 -11.31
N THR A 419 -0.65 -12.41 -12.05
CA THR A 419 -0.04 -13.74 -12.06
C THR A 419 0.62 -14.05 -10.72
N ALA A 420 1.28 -13.07 -10.09
CA ALA A 420 1.85 -13.24 -8.75
C ALA A 420 0.77 -13.35 -7.66
N MET A 421 -0.36 -12.64 -7.81
CA MET A 421 -1.51 -12.76 -6.91
C MET A 421 -2.22 -14.11 -7.04
N LEU A 422 -2.43 -14.61 -8.27
CA LEU A 422 -2.99 -15.93 -8.51
C LEU A 422 -2.09 -17.02 -7.95
N LEU A 423 -0.77 -16.89 -8.09
CA LEU A 423 0.21 -17.81 -7.51
C LEU A 423 0.34 -17.65 -5.98
N LEU A 424 -0.30 -16.66 -5.36
CA LEU A 424 -0.38 -16.47 -3.91
C LEU A 424 -1.44 -17.40 -3.31
N ILE A 425 -2.51 -17.67 -4.06
CA ILE A 425 -3.64 -18.53 -3.66
C ILE A 425 -3.16 -19.95 -3.31
N PRO A 426 -2.41 -20.68 -4.16
CA PRO A 426 -1.89 -22.01 -3.80
C PRO A 426 -0.95 -21.98 -2.60
N LYS A 427 -0.10 -20.94 -2.47
CA LYS A 427 0.87 -20.86 -1.36
C LYS A 427 0.20 -20.76 0.00
N MET A 428 -1.00 -20.18 0.07
CA MET A 428 -1.76 -20.03 1.30
C MET A 428 -2.71 -21.19 1.54
N LEU A 429 -3.39 -21.66 0.48
CA LEU A 429 -4.37 -22.75 0.60
C LEU A 429 -3.71 -24.13 0.78
N LEU A 430 -2.56 -24.40 0.18
CA LEU A 430 -1.90 -25.69 0.30
C LEU A 430 -1.58 -26.05 1.77
N PRO A 431 -0.90 -25.22 2.57
CA PRO A 431 -0.64 -25.55 3.97
C PRO A 431 -1.93 -25.64 4.79
N MET A 432 -2.94 -24.82 4.49
CA MET A 432 -4.24 -24.87 5.18
C MET A 432 -5.03 -26.14 4.85
N GLY A 433 -5.00 -26.59 3.59
CA GLY A 433 -5.66 -27.81 3.14
C GLY A 433 -5.02 -29.04 3.76
N VAL A 434 -3.69 -29.11 3.77
CA VAL A 434 -2.96 -30.17 4.47
C VAL A 434 -3.29 -30.14 5.96
N PHE A 435 -3.26 -28.96 6.60
CA PHE A 435 -3.61 -28.81 8.00
C PHE A 435 -5.01 -29.36 8.30
N ALA A 436 -6.00 -28.99 7.48
CA ALA A 436 -7.39 -29.38 7.66
C ALA A 436 -7.57 -30.90 7.54
N ILE A 437 -6.95 -31.52 6.53
CA ILE A 437 -6.99 -32.97 6.31
C ILE A 437 -6.31 -33.70 7.47
N ALA A 438 -5.08 -33.33 7.82
CA ALA A 438 -4.34 -33.97 8.90
C ALA A 438 -5.03 -33.77 10.26
N ARG A 439 -5.67 -32.61 10.47
CA ARG A 439 -6.47 -32.36 11.68
C ARG A 439 -7.69 -33.27 11.77
N TYR A 440 -8.35 -33.56 10.65
CA TYR A 440 -9.52 -34.45 10.64
C TYR A 440 -9.16 -35.85 11.13
N PHE A 441 -7.98 -36.36 10.77
CA PHE A 441 -7.54 -37.71 11.13
C PHE A 441 -6.81 -37.81 12.47
N SER A 442 -6.05 -36.80 12.87
CA SER A 442 -5.09 -36.91 14.00
C SER A 442 -5.12 -35.72 14.97
N GLY A 443 -6.19 -34.91 14.91
CA GLY A 443 -6.36 -33.74 15.79
C GLY A 443 -5.38 -32.59 15.50
N ILE A 444 -5.38 -31.58 16.37
CA ILE A 444 -4.59 -30.35 16.16
C ILE A 444 -3.09 -30.64 16.09
N ALA A 445 -2.59 -31.50 16.98
CA ALA A 445 -1.17 -31.89 17.00
C ALA A 445 -0.73 -32.55 15.69
N GLY A 446 -1.52 -33.49 15.15
CA GLY A 446 -1.24 -34.13 13.86
C GLY A 446 -1.22 -33.14 12.69
N GLY A 447 -2.12 -32.15 12.72
CA GLY A 447 -2.12 -31.03 11.78
C GLY A 447 -0.80 -30.24 11.80
N VAL A 448 -0.35 -29.81 12.97
CA VAL A 448 0.88 -29.03 13.13
C VAL A 448 2.12 -29.85 12.72
N ILE A 449 2.22 -31.11 13.16
CA ILE A 449 3.33 -32.00 12.84
C ILE A 449 3.43 -32.25 11.33
N SER A 450 2.30 -32.49 10.66
CA SER A 450 2.27 -32.73 9.21
C SER A 450 2.92 -31.58 8.42
N ILE A 451 2.70 -30.34 8.86
CA ILE A 451 3.22 -29.15 8.20
C ILE A 451 4.71 -28.98 8.47
N ALA A 452 5.15 -29.24 9.70
CA ALA A 452 6.57 -29.25 10.03
C ALA A 452 7.33 -30.29 9.18
N ILE A 453 6.78 -31.50 9.03
CA ILE A 453 7.35 -32.57 8.19
C ILE A 453 7.45 -32.13 6.73
N ILE A 454 6.38 -31.55 6.17
CA ILE A 454 6.40 -31.05 4.79
C ILE A 454 7.45 -29.94 4.61
N GLY A 455 7.57 -29.04 5.59
CA GLY A 455 8.62 -28.02 5.60
C GLY A 455 10.02 -28.62 5.54
N ILE A 456 10.29 -29.62 6.38
CA ILE A 456 11.59 -30.32 6.43
C ILE A 456 11.86 -31.05 5.11
N ILE A 457 10.88 -31.79 4.58
CA ILE A 457 11.01 -32.49 3.29
C ILE A 457 11.29 -31.50 2.15
N GLY A 458 10.55 -30.38 2.11
CA GLY A 458 10.78 -29.31 1.13
C GLY A 458 12.19 -28.71 1.22
N PHE A 459 12.72 -28.57 2.44
CA PHE A 459 14.09 -28.09 2.65
C PHE A 459 15.15 -29.07 2.14
N PHE A 460 14.96 -30.38 2.29
CA PHE A 460 15.87 -31.39 1.75
C PHE A 460 15.78 -31.49 0.22
N LEU A 461 14.58 -31.35 -0.35
CA LEU A 461 14.35 -31.36 -1.80
C LEU A 461 14.77 -30.08 -2.52
N ARG A 462 15.36 -29.11 -1.80
CA ARG A 462 15.69 -27.78 -2.32
C ARG A 462 16.50 -27.81 -3.60
N GLU A 463 17.53 -28.65 -3.71
CA GLU A 463 18.42 -28.66 -4.88
C GLU A 463 17.66 -29.05 -6.16
N LYS A 464 16.80 -30.08 -6.09
CA LYS A 464 15.97 -30.52 -7.23
C LYS A 464 14.99 -29.42 -7.63
N ILE A 465 14.36 -28.76 -6.66
CA ILE A 465 13.40 -27.68 -6.90
C ILE A 465 14.10 -26.46 -7.50
N PHE A 466 15.31 -26.12 -7.03
CA PHE A 466 16.12 -25.05 -7.62
C PHE A 466 16.43 -25.29 -9.09
N ASP A 467 16.74 -26.52 -9.50
CA ASP A 467 17.04 -26.82 -10.90
C ASP A 467 15.80 -26.61 -11.79
N ILE A 468 14.60 -26.94 -11.30
CA ILE A 468 13.33 -26.67 -12.00
C ILE A 468 13.07 -25.16 -12.10
N ILE A 469 13.29 -24.43 -11.01
CA ILE A 469 13.13 -22.98 -10.95
C ILE A 469 14.10 -22.31 -11.94
N VAL A 470 15.37 -22.68 -11.93
CA VAL A 470 16.39 -22.14 -12.84
C VAL A 470 16.01 -22.37 -14.31
N LYS A 471 15.46 -23.55 -14.66
CA LYS A 471 14.96 -23.81 -16.03
C LYS A 471 13.85 -22.84 -16.43
N HIS A 472 12.91 -22.56 -15.54
CA HIS A 472 11.83 -21.60 -15.79
C HIS A 472 12.34 -20.16 -15.94
N TYR A 473 13.24 -19.73 -15.05
CA TYR A 473 13.86 -18.41 -15.15
C TYR A 473 14.68 -18.23 -16.44
N LYS A 474 15.36 -19.28 -16.91
CA LYS A 474 16.05 -19.26 -18.21
C LYS A 474 15.06 -19.14 -19.37
N LYS A 475 13.93 -19.86 -19.32
CA LYS A 475 12.87 -19.78 -20.33
C LYS A 475 12.26 -18.37 -20.41
N GLU A 476 12.00 -17.74 -19.26
CA GLU A 476 11.44 -16.39 -19.17
C GLU A 476 12.49 -15.27 -19.25
N LYS A 477 13.78 -15.59 -19.47
CA LYS A 477 14.88 -14.61 -19.45
C LYS A 477 14.63 -13.45 -20.41
N TYR A 478 14.31 -13.73 -21.66
CA TYR A 478 14.16 -12.72 -22.71
C TYR A 478 12.89 -11.88 -22.54
N SER A 479 11.78 -12.51 -22.17
CA SER A 479 10.52 -11.81 -21.88
C SER A 479 10.66 -10.85 -20.69
N THR A 480 11.44 -11.26 -19.68
CA THR A 480 11.76 -10.43 -18.51
C THR A 480 12.70 -9.27 -18.87
N LEU A 481 13.71 -9.51 -19.72
CA LEU A 481 14.61 -8.47 -20.20
C LEU A 481 13.88 -7.39 -21.00
N ASP A 482 12.96 -7.80 -21.88
CA ASP A 482 12.14 -6.87 -22.65
C ASP A 482 11.21 -6.05 -21.74
N ALA A 483 10.55 -6.73 -20.80
CA ALA A 483 9.69 -6.06 -19.81
C ALA A 483 10.45 -5.02 -18.96
N PHE A 484 11.69 -5.29 -18.54
CA PHE A 484 12.49 -4.35 -17.75
C PHE A 484 13.18 -3.24 -18.58
N LYS A 485 13.34 -3.43 -19.90
CA LYS A 485 13.87 -2.40 -20.81
C LYS A 485 12.82 -1.37 -21.23
N ASN A 486 11.54 -1.77 -21.25
CA ASN A 486 10.42 -0.92 -21.63
C ASN A 486 10.15 0.18 -20.60
N LYS A 487 10.99 1.23 -20.60
CA LYS A 487 10.70 2.52 -19.95
C LYS A 487 9.54 3.17 -20.68
N SER A 488 8.33 3.05 -20.13
CA SER A 488 7.13 3.75 -20.62
C SER A 488 6.69 4.88 -19.70
#